data_AF-A0A957NV57-F1
#
_entry.id   AF-A0A957NV57-F1
#
_cell.length_a   1.000
_cell.length_b   1.000
_cell.length_c   1.000
_cell.angle_alpha   90.00
_cell.angle_beta   90.00
_cell.angle_gamma   90.00
#
_symmetry.space_group_name_H-M   'P 1'
#
loop_
_entity.id
_entity.type
_entity.pdbx_description
1 polymer ?
#
loop_
_entity_poly.entity_id
_entity_poly.type
_entity_poly.pdbx_seq_one_letter_code
_entity_poly.pdbx_strand_id
1 'polypeptide(L)'
;RINYYRAMAGVPADITLLADYNQQAQAAALMMSVNQRSSHDPTVDWTCYTIAGDTAAQNSNLYLGVFGTAAIDGYIRDPGDNNDAVGHRRWLLFPQTRFMGSGDLPHTNTYQGANALWVFDDHAADPRPPTREEFVAGPPPGCVP
;
A
#
# COMPACT_ATOMS: atom_id res chain seq x y z
N ARG A 1 -0.77 6.19 9.99
CA ARG A 1 0.13 6.92 9.06
C ARG A 1 -0.54 7.29 7.73
N ILE A 2 -1.35 6.39 7.14
CA ILE A 2 -2.13 6.63 5.90
C ILE A 2 -2.92 7.95 5.94
N ASN A 3 -3.85 8.08 6.88
CA ASN A 3 -4.72 9.26 6.99
C ASN A 3 -3.95 10.57 7.26
N TYR A 4 -2.78 10.49 7.91
CA TYR A 4 -1.92 11.66 8.09
C TYR A 4 -1.42 12.20 6.73
N TYR A 5 -0.89 11.33 5.86
CA TYR A 5 -0.44 11.75 4.54
C TYR A 5 -1.59 12.21 3.63
N ARG A 6 -2.74 11.53 3.71
CA ARG A 6 -3.95 11.92 2.97
C ARG A 6 -4.43 13.32 3.37
N ALA A 7 -4.48 13.60 4.68
CA ALA A 7 -4.83 14.92 5.19
C ALA A 7 -3.84 16.01 4.72
N MET A 8 -2.53 15.72 4.76
CA MET A 8 -1.52 16.67 4.27
C MET A 8 -1.66 16.95 2.76
N ALA A 9 -1.93 15.90 1.96
CA ALA A 9 -2.16 16.01 0.53
C ALA A 9 -3.50 16.69 0.17
N GLY A 10 -4.40 16.89 1.14
CA GLY A 10 -5.70 17.52 0.93
C GLY A 10 -6.71 16.59 0.27
N VAL A 11 -6.60 15.28 0.47
CA VAL A 11 -7.59 14.28 0.03
C VAL A 11 -8.35 13.73 1.26
N PRO A 12 -9.55 13.13 1.09
CA PRO A 12 -10.30 12.54 2.20
C PRO A 12 -9.43 11.60 3.04
N ALA A 13 -9.40 11.83 4.36
CA ALA A 13 -8.45 11.23 5.29
C ALA A 13 -9.15 10.32 6.32
N ASP A 14 -10.22 9.69 5.90
CA ASP A 14 -11.13 8.84 6.65
C ASP A 14 -11.06 7.38 6.19
N ILE A 15 -9.89 6.94 5.71
CA ILE A 15 -9.67 5.54 5.32
C ILE A 15 -10.00 4.64 6.50
N THR A 16 -10.87 3.66 6.23
CA THR A 16 -11.20 2.59 7.15
C THR A 16 -10.48 1.33 6.71
N LEU A 17 -9.77 0.68 7.64
CA LEU A 17 -9.16 -0.61 7.37
C LEU A 17 -10.21 -1.71 7.51
N LEU A 18 -10.44 -2.48 6.45
CA LEU A 18 -11.36 -3.61 6.47
C LEU A 18 -10.66 -4.87 6.97
N ALA A 19 -11.33 -5.60 7.86
CA ALA A 19 -10.78 -6.83 8.45
C ALA A 19 -10.44 -7.88 7.37
N ASP A 20 -11.27 -8.01 6.35
CA ASP A 20 -11.03 -8.92 5.23
C ASP A 20 -9.79 -8.51 4.42
N TYR A 21 -9.68 -7.24 4.03
CA TYR A 21 -8.49 -6.74 3.31
C TYR A 21 -7.22 -6.90 4.14
N ASN A 22 -7.27 -6.65 5.45
CA ASN A 22 -6.13 -6.89 6.36
C ASN A 22 -5.71 -8.36 6.34
N GLN A 23 -6.66 -9.30 6.42
CA GLN A 23 -6.36 -10.73 6.42
C GLN A 23 -5.69 -11.17 5.12
N GLN A 24 -6.20 -10.71 3.97
CA GLN A 24 -5.62 -11.04 2.67
C GLN A 24 -4.24 -10.39 2.48
N ALA A 25 -4.10 -9.12 2.85
CA ALA A 25 -2.82 -8.41 2.84
C ALA A 25 -1.77 -9.09 3.74
N GLN A 26 -2.18 -9.64 4.89
CA GLN A 26 -1.28 -10.40 5.77
C GLN A 26 -0.74 -11.65 5.08
N ALA A 27 -1.58 -12.34 4.29
CA ALA A 27 -1.15 -13.49 3.49
C ALA A 27 -0.17 -13.08 2.38
N ALA A 28 -0.41 -11.94 1.71
CA ALA A 28 0.53 -11.40 0.73
C ALA A 28 1.88 -11.04 1.38
N ALA A 29 1.89 -10.33 2.51
CA ALA A 29 3.11 -9.97 3.22
C ALA A 29 3.93 -11.22 3.64
N LEU A 30 3.25 -12.28 4.08
CA LEU A 30 3.89 -13.57 4.35
C LEU A 30 4.55 -14.13 3.08
N MET A 31 3.82 -14.20 1.96
CA MET A 31 4.32 -14.70 0.68
C MET A 31 5.57 -13.91 0.22
N MET A 32 5.55 -12.58 0.31
CA MET A 32 6.71 -11.76 -0.07
C MET A 32 7.92 -12.03 0.85
N SER A 33 7.67 -12.13 2.16
CA SER A 33 8.72 -12.34 3.17
C SER A 33 9.40 -13.70 3.02
N VAL A 34 8.63 -14.80 2.93
CA VAL A 34 9.17 -16.16 2.91
C VAL A 34 9.89 -16.50 1.60
N ASN A 35 9.45 -15.90 0.48
CA ASN A 35 10.09 -16.08 -0.81
C ASN A 35 11.20 -15.04 -1.08
N GLN A 36 11.40 -14.08 -0.15
CA GLN A 36 12.39 -12.99 -0.26
C GLN A 36 12.31 -12.23 -1.58
N ARG A 37 11.09 -12.06 -2.09
CA ARG A 37 10.81 -11.44 -3.39
C ARG A 37 9.47 -10.71 -3.33
N SER A 38 9.40 -9.55 -3.96
CA SER A 38 8.15 -8.83 -4.21
C SER A 38 7.63 -9.12 -5.62
N SER A 39 6.33 -9.38 -5.77
CA SER A 39 5.66 -9.55 -7.06
C SER A 39 4.17 -9.26 -6.91
N HIS A 40 3.57 -8.55 -7.87
CA HIS A 40 2.10 -8.43 -7.92
C HIS A 40 1.43 -9.68 -8.48
N ASP A 41 2.17 -10.51 -9.22
CA ASP A 41 1.67 -11.77 -9.81
C ASP A 41 2.49 -12.96 -9.25
N PRO A 42 2.32 -13.33 -7.97
CA PRO A 42 2.95 -14.52 -7.43
C PRO A 42 2.40 -15.78 -8.11
N THR A 43 3.28 -16.74 -8.40
CA THR A 43 2.90 -18.00 -9.02
C THR A 43 2.60 -19.07 -7.96
N VAL A 44 1.79 -20.07 -8.31
CA VAL A 44 1.29 -21.10 -7.38
C VAL A 44 2.39 -21.95 -6.71
N ASP A 45 3.62 -21.92 -7.23
CA ASP A 45 4.80 -22.60 -6.69
C ASP A 45 5.52 -21.81 -5.58
N TRP A 46 5.09 -20.58 -5.29
CA TRP A 46 5.62 -19.81 -4.15
C TRP A 46 5.38 -20.53 -2.83
N THR A 47 6.36 -20.45 -1.93
CA THR A 47 6.19 -20.95 -0.57
C THR A 47 5.08 -20.16 0.12
N CYS A 48 4.19 -20.85 0.84
CA CYS A 48 3.01 -20.27 1.49
C CYS A 48 2.02 -19.59 0.52
N TYR A 49 2.01 -19.96 -0.76
CA TYR A 49 1.03 -19.46 -1.71
C TYR A 49 -0.40 -19.69 -1.22
N THR A 50 -1.23 -18.66 -1.33
CA THR A 50 -2.67 -18.74 -1.15
C THR A 50 -3.36 -17.87 -2.18
N ILE A 51 -4.59 -18.24 -2.57
CA ILE A 51 -5.40 -17.42 -3.49
C ILE A 51 -5.65 -16.02 -2.89
N ALA A 52 -5.87 -15.93 -1.57
CA ALA A 52 -6.05 -14.66 -0.87
C ALA A 52 -4.78 -13.78 -0.92
N GLY A 53 -3.60 -14.36 -0.71
CA GLY A 53 -2.33 -13.64 -0.78
C GLY A 53 -1.98 -13.19 -2.20
N ASP A 54 -2.27 -14.01 -3.22
CA ASP A 54 -2.18 -13.61 -4.63
C ASP A 54 -3.13 -12.46 -4.97
N THR A 55 -4.40 -12.58 -4.58
CA THR A 55 -5.40 -11.52 -4.76
C THR A 55 -4.92 -10.22 -4.09
N ALA A 56 -4.45 -10.28 -2.85
CA ALA A 56 -3.93 -9.09 -2.18
C ALA A 56 -2.64 -8.57 -2.83
N ALA A 57 -1.76 -9.42 -3.35
CA ALA A 57 -0.56 -8.97 -4.06
C ALA A 57 -0.91 -8.11 -5.29
N GLN A 58 -1.92 -8.51 -6.05
CA GLN A 58 -2.42 -7.75 -7.21
C GLN A 58 -3.08 -6.41 -6.82
N ASN A 59 -3.63 -6.33 -5.60
CA ASN A 59 -4.41 -5.18 -5.13
C ASN A 59 -3.66 -4.26 -4.16
N SER A 60 -2.40 -4.56 -3.85
CA SER A 60 -1.64 -3.86 -2.82
C SER A 60 -0.45 -3.11 -3.38
N ASN A 61 -0.08 -2.01 -2.72
CA ASN A 61 1.31 -1.59 -2.70
C ASN A 61 2.12 -2.62 -1.90
N LEU A 62 3.31 -2.98 -2.39
CA LEU A 62 4.15 -4.03 -1.77
C LEU A 62 5.51 -3.45 -1.37
N TYR A 63 5.96 -3.75 -0.15
CA TYR A 63 7.27 -3.35 0.34
C TYR A 63 7.97 -4.57 0.93
N LEU A 64 9.14 -4.92 0.38
CA LEU A 64 10.03 -5.92 0.95
C LEU A 64 11.23 -5.23 1.63
N GLY A 65 11.56 -5.68 2.83
CA GLY A 65 12.61 -5.12 3.68
C GLY A 65 12.12 -4.06 4.69
N VAL A 66 10.91 -3.53 4.52
CA VAL A 66 10.29 -2.54 5.43
C VAL A 66 8.88 -2.98 5.78
N PHE A 67 8.48 -2.77 7.03
CA PHE A 67 7.18 -3.17 7.56
C PHE A 67 6.61 -2.09 8.50
N GLY A 68 5.34 -2.26 8.87
CA GLY A 68 4.60 -1.38 9.76
C GLY A 68 4.46 0.03 9.18
N THR A 69 4.38 1.03 10.06
CA THR A 69 4.16 2.42 9.65
C THR A 69 5.28 2.99 8.78
N ALA A 70 6.51 2.46 8.89
CA ALA A 70 7.64 2.87 8.06
C ALA A 70 7.44 2.50 6.59
N ALA A 71 6.71 1.43 6.29
CA ALA A 71 6.39 1.06 4.90
C ALA A 71 5.48 2.12 4.25
N ILE A 72 4.57 2.73 5.02
CA ILE A 72 3.72 3.83 4.54
C ILE A 72 4.54 5.06 4.19
N ASP A 73 5.54 5.41 5.00
CA ASP A 73 6.50 6.48 4.68
C ASP A 73 7.27 6.15 3.41
N GLY A 74 7.63 4.87 3.26
CA GLY A 74 8.25 4.31 2.06
C GLY A 74 7.40 4.48 0.81
N TYR A 75 6.12 4.12 0.83
CA TYR A 75 5.20 4.31 -0.31
C TYR A 75 4.98 5.79 -0.65
N ILE A 76 5.03 6.68 0.34
CA ILE A 76 4.99 8.12 0.07
C ILE A 76 6.29 8.58 -0.56
N ARG A 77 7.47 8.18 -0.07
CA ARG A 77 8.74 8.56 -0.71
C ARG A 77 8.88 7.95 -2.10
N ASP A 78 8.36 6.75 -2.27
CA ASP A 78 8.37 5.95 -3.48
C ASP A 78 9.78 5.78 -4.09
N PRO A 79 10.75 5.25 -3.31
CA PRO A 79 12.14 5.21 -3.73
C PRO A 79 12.40 4.12 -4.78
N GLY A 80 13.44 4.32 -5.59
CA GLY A 80 13.95 3.32 -6.53
C GLY A 80 13.63 3.65 -7.99
N ASP A 81 14.55 3.32 -8.88
CA ASP A 81 14.52 3.76 -10.28
C ASP A 81 13.31 3.22 -11.07
N ASN A 82 12.73 2.09 -10.64
CA ASN A 82 11.51 1.53 -11.24
C ASN A 82 10.22 2.24 -10.78
N ASN A 83 10.32 3.21 -9.87
CA ASN A 83 9.20 3.94 -9.27
C ASN A 83 9.12 5.40 -9.75
N ASP A 84 9.74 5.74 -10.88
CA ASP A 84 9.68 7.09 -11.47
C ASP A 84 8.25 7.62 -11.65
N ALA A 85 7.29 6.73 -11.93
CA ALA A 85 5.87 7.07 -12.08
C ALA A 85 5.13 7.27 -10.74
N VAL A 86 5.81 7.10 -9.60
CA VAL A 86 5.31 7.21 -8.23
C VAL A 86 3.99 6.45 -7.97
N GLY A 87 3.93 5.21 -8.46
CA GLY A 87 2.73 4.37 -8.40
C GLY A 87 2.21 4.12 -6.99
N HIS A 88 3.10 3.87 -6.03
CA HIS A 88 2.72 3.60 -4.65
C HIS A 88 2.12 4.84 -4.00
N ARG A 89 2.78 6.00 -4.18
CA ARG A 89 2.28 7.30 -3.69
C ARG A 89 0.94 7.62 -4.31
N ARG A 90 0.81 7.43 -5.62
CA ARG A 90 -0.40 7.71 -6.37
C ARG A 90 -1.60 6.96 -5.79
N TRP A 91 -1.47 5.66 -5.55
CA TRP A 91 -2.58 4.85 -5.04
C TRP A 91 -2.89 5.14 -3.58
N LEU A 92 -1.87 5.39 -2.75
CA LEU A 92 -2.08 5.79 -1.36
C LEU A 92 -2.85 7.12 -1.23
N LEU A 93 -2.65 8.04 -2.18
CA LEU A 93 -3.28 9.36 -2.21
C LEU A 93 -4.48 9.44 -3.18
N PHE A 94 -4.98 8.31 -3.68
CA PHE A 94 -6.10 8.32 -4.61
C PHE A 94 -7.38 8.82 -3.89
N PRO A 95 -8.02 9.92 -4.34
CA PRO A 95 -9.07 10.58 -3.56
C PRO A 95 -10.30 9.73 -3.30
N GLN A 96 -10.70 8.89 -4.26
CA GLN A 96 -11.91 8.09 -4.18
C GLN A 96 -11.81 6.94 -3.17
N THR A 97 -10.60 6.46 -2.85
CA THR A 97 -10.40 5.33 -1.95
C THR A 97 -10.97 5.63 -0.57
N ARG A 98 -11.77 4.71 -0.05
CA ARG A 98 -12.40 4.74 1.28
C ARG A 98 -11.92 3.59 2.15
N PHE A 99 -11.59 2.46 1.53
CA PHE A 99 -11.21 1.24 2.23
C PHE A 99 -9.80 0.80 1.83
N MET A 100 -9.03 0.35 2.81
CA MET A 100 -7.71 -0.24 2.61
C MET A 100 -7.56 -1.44 3.54
N GLY A 101 -6.46 -2.17 3.41
CA GLY A 101 -6.05 -3.22 4.35
C GLY A 101 -4.54 -3.28 4.44
N SER A 102 -3.99 -3.57 5.62
CA SER A 102 -2.55 -3.69 5.83
C SER A 102 -2.21 -5.07 6.39
N GLY A 103 -1.19 -5.68 5.81
CA GLY A 103 -0.54 -6.88 6.31
C GLY A 103 0.93 -6.62 6.55
N ASP A 104 1.45 -7.10 7.68
CA ASP A 104 2.80 -6.78 8.13
C ASP A 104 3.52 -8.02 8.65
N LEU A 105 4.73 -8.25 8.15
CA LEU A 105 5.66 -9.26 8.62
C LEU A 105 6.91 -8.55 9.16
N PRO A 106 7.20 -8.62 10.47
CA PRO A 106 8.48 -8.18 11.01
C PRO A 106 9.63 -9.04 10.47
N HIS A 107 10.82 -8.46 10.42
CA HIS A 107 12.03 -9.22 10.12
C HIS A 107 12.23 -10.36 11.14
N THR A 108 12.44 -11.58 10.65
CA THR A 108 12.65 -12.76 11.50
C THR A 108 13.73 -13.65 10.90
N ASN A 109 14.82 -13.88 11.63
CA ASN A 109 15.97 -14.66 11.16
C ASN A 109 16.47 -14.19 9.79
N THR A 110 16.35 -15.05 8.77
CA THR A 110 16.75 -14.75 7.39
C THR A 110 15.63 -14.13 6.55
N TYR A 111 14.38 -14.13 7.04
CA TYR A 111 13.23 -13.60 6.31
C TYR A 111 13.13 -12.09 6.47
N GLN A 112 13.14 -11.37 5.35
CA GLN A 112 13.01 -9.92 5.33
C GLN A 112 11.64 -9.51 5.87
N GLY A 113 11.58 -8.35 6.54
CA GLY A 113 10.28 -7.76 6.87
C GLY A 113 9.51 -7.46 5.58
N ALA A 114 8.19 -7.44 5.63
CA ALA A 114 7.37 -7.11 4.48
C ALA A 114 6.09 -6.37 4.90
N ASN A 115 5.60 -5.52 4.02
CA ASN A 115 4.27 -4.94 4.10
C ASN A 115 3.55 -5.16 2.77
N ALA A 116 2.26 -5.46 2.87
CA ALA A 116 1.31 -5.31 1.78
C ALA A 116 0.22 -4.35 2.23
N LEU A 117 -0.03 -3.31 1.45
CA LEU A 117 -1.10 -2.35 1.70
C LEU A 117 -2.09 -2.41 0.54
N TRP A 118 -3.26 -3.00 0.77
CA TRP A 118 -4.36 -3.03 -0.19
C TRP A 118 -4.86 -1.62 -0.47
N VAL A 119 -4.84 -1.21 -1.75
CA VAL A 119 -5.17 0.15 -2.21
C VAL A 119 -6.27 0.21 -3.27
N PHE A 120 -6.71 -0.93 -3.82
CA PHE A 120 -7.82 -1.00 -4.78
C PHE A 120 -9.13 -1.41 -4.13
N ASP A 121 -9.94 -0.44 -3.73
CA ASP A 121 -11.33 -0.68 -3.34
C ASP A 121 -12.28 -0.47 -4.53
N ASP A 122 -13.55 -0.78 -4.32
CA ASP A 122 -14.59 -0.71 -5.37
C ASP A 122 -15.02 0.73 -5.72
N HIS A 123 -14.36 1.75 -5.15
CA HIS A 123 -14.73 3.15 -5.34
C HIS A 123 -13.92 3.85 -6.42
N ALA A 124 -13.03 3.16 -7.15
CA ALA A 124 -12.13 3.83 -8.08
C ALA A 124 -12.84 4.60 -9.22
N ALA A 125 -14.03 4.12 -9.60
CA ALA A 125 -14.89 4.71 -10.63
C ALA A 125 -15.90 5.74 -10.08
N ASP A 126 -15.97 5.94 -8.76
CA ASP A 126 -16.85 6.94 -8.17
C ASP A 126 -16.44 8.36 -8.63
N PRO A 127 -17.38 9.32 -8.65
CA PRO A 127 -17.06 10.71 -8.86
C PRO A 127 -15.94 11.17 -7.92
N ARG A 128 -14.95 11.88 -8.46
CA ARG A 128 -13.85 12.44 -7.67
C ARG A 128 -14.41 13.32 -6.56
N PRO A 129 -14.14 13.02 -5.28
CA PRO A 129 -14.62 13.86 -4.18
C PRO A 129 -13.91 15.22 -4.19
N PRO A 130 -14.47 16.23 -3.51
CA PRO A 130 -13.77 17.47 -3.27
C PRO A 130 -12.43 17.22 -2.57
N THR A 131 -11.38 17.85 -3.08
CA THR A 131 -10.04 17.90 -2.49
C THR A 131 -9.67 19.35 -2.24
N ARG A 132 -8.62 19.61 -1.44
CA ARG A 132 -8.18 20.99 -1.14
C ARG A 132 -7.87 21.79 -2.40
N GLU A 133 -7.21 21.16 -3.37
CA GLU A 133 -6.85 21.74 -4.66
C GLU A 133 -7.52 20.96 -5.81
N GLU A 134 -7.59 21.52 -7.02
CA GLU A 134 -8.12 20.82 -8.20
C GLU A 134 -7.30 19.58 -8.58
N PHE A 135 -6.03 19.53 -8.18
CA PHE A 135 -5.11 18.41 -8.36
C PHE A 135 -4.66 17.83 -7.01
N VAL A 136 -4.07 16.63 -7.03
CA VAL A 136 -3.41 16.04 -5.87
C VAL A 136 -1.91 16.07 -6.12
N ALA A 137 -1.16 16.82 -5.32
CA ALA A 137 0.29 16.90 -5.40
C ALA A 137 0.96 16.22 -4.21
N GLY A 138 2.10 15.59 -4.48
CA GLY A 138 3.03 15.10 -3.46
C GLY A 138 4.45 15.50 -3.87
N PRO A 139 5.12 16.43 -3.18
CA PRO A 139 4.68 17.11 -1.95
C PRO A 139 3.54 18.14 -2.15
N PRO A 140 2.65 18.34 -1.17
CA PRO A 140 1.68 19.44 -1.18
C PRO A 140 2.36 20.81 -1.00
N PRO A 141 1.68 21.93 -1.34
CA PRO A 141 2.20 23.27 -1.06
C PRO A 141 2.50 23.49 0.42
N GLY A 142 3.62 24.17 0.71
CA GLY A 142 4.05 24.48 2.08
C GLY A 142 5.10 23.51 2.63
N CYS A 143 5.34 23.57 3.94
CA CYS A 143 6.33 22.71 4.61
C CYS A 143 5.80 21.27 4.73
N VAL A 144 6.58 20.31 4.23
CA VAL A 144 6.31 18.87 4.35
C VAL A 144 7.43 18.24 5.20
N PRO A 145 7.16 17.85 6.45
CA PRO A 145 8.17 17.34 7.38
C PRO A 145 8.62 15.90 7.07
#